data_AF-A0A3S1BE88-F1
#
_entry.id   AF-A0A3S1BE88-F1
#
_cell.length_a   1.000
_cell.length_b   1.000
_cell.length_c   1.000
_cell.angle_alpha   90.00
_cell.angle_beta   90.00
_cell.angle_gamma   90.00
#
_symmetry.space_group_name_H-M   'P 1'
#
loop_
_entity.id
_entity.type
_entity.pdbx_description
1 polymer ?
#
loop_
_entity_poly.entity_id
_entity_poly.type
_entity_poly.pdbx_seq_one_letter_code
_entity_poly.pdbx_strand_id
1 'polypeptide(L)'
;SSSSSSDPNTATSTVSDSPSPDDLWVTDSARKILYRLRQKDGKTTFTLKSRPDLQLTLECPLGVTVHPSGLPLLVDRDSDTVHLLDKGGNYLRPALTAADGLTKPCAIYAGYKGHVALSQVDGMVKIYSSKLQY
;
A
#
# COMPACT_ATOMS: atom_id res chain seq x y z
N SER A 1 -60.85 -9.38 10.39
CA SER A 1 -60.20 -9.82 9.16
C SER A 1 -58.73 -9.98 9.43
N SER A 2 -58.16 -11.04 8.88
CA SER A 2 -56.79 -11.56 8.95
C SER A 2 -55.63 -10.56 8.98
N SER A 3 -54.58 -11.00 9.68
CA SER A 3 -53.23 -10.48 9.90
C SER A 3 -52.25 -10.61 8.70
N SER A 4 -51.27 -9.69 8.61
CA SER A 4 -49.84 -9.93 8.24
C SER A 4 -49.07 -8.59 8.38
N SER A 5 -48.11 -8.42 9.31
CA SER A 5 -46.71 -8.88 9.40
C SER A 5 -45.75 -8.30 8.34
N SER A 6 -44.84 -7.39 8.72
CA SER A 6 -43.40 -7.45 8.42
C SER A 6 -42.62 -6.22 8.96
N ASP A 7 -41.89 -6.51 10.03
CA ASP A 7 -40.58 -6.05 10.53
C ASP A 7 -40.00 -4.62 10.39
N PRO A 8 -39.32 -4.16 11.46
CA PRO A 8 -38.54 -2.93 11.51
C PRO A 8 -37.12 -3.18 11.00
N ASN A 9 -36.82 -2.83 9.76
CA ASN A 9 -35.40 -2.81 9.35
C ASN A 9 -35.15 -1.78 8.27
N THR A 10 -34.87 -0.55 8.69
CA THR A 10 -34.25 0.45 7.82
C THR A 10 -33.14 1.16 8.59
N ALA A 11 -32.25 0.38 9.18
CA ALA A 11 -30.92 0.85 9.49
C ALA A 11 -30.05 0.63 8.25
N THR A 12 -30.12 1.55 7.29
CA THR A 12 -29.09 1.70 6.27
C THR A 12 -27.81 2.10 6.98
N SER A 13 -27.02 1.09 7.37
CA SER A 13 -25.66 1.28 7.84
C SER A 13 -24.82 1.75 6.65
N THR A 14 -24.79 3.06 6.46
CA THR A 14 -23.82 3.76 5.63
C THR A 14 -22.46 3.62 6.31
N VAL A 15 -21.89 2.41 6.27
CA VAL A 15 -20.48 2.21 6.59
C VAL A 15 -19.73 3.05 5.58
N SER A 16 -19.15 4.16 6.03
CA SER A 16 -18.29 4.98 5.21
C SER A 16 -17.19 4.09 4.64
N ASP A 17 -17.22 3.83 3.32
CA ASP A 17 -16.14 3.14 2.59
C ASP A 17 -14.85 3.99 2.52
N SER A 18 -14.78 5.05 3.33
CA SER A 18 -13.60 5.85 3.59
C SER A 18 -12.46 4.96 4.12
N PRO A 19 -11.22 5.13 3.62
CA PRO A 19 -10.08 4.37 4.10
C PRO A 19 -9.92 4.49 5.62
N SER A 20 -9.85 3.37 6.32
CA SER A 20 -9.49 3.33 7.74
C SER A 20 -7.96 3.46 7.87
N PRO A 21 -7.44 4.18 8.88
CA PRO A 21 -6.01 4.17 9.18
C PRO A 21 -5.48 2.76 9.52
N ASP A 22 -6.37 1.82 9.87
CA ASP A 22 -6.03 0.45 10.24
C ASP A 22 -6.18 -0.56 9.09
N ASP A 23 -6.54 -0.10 7.88
CA ASP A 23 -6.62 -0.98 6.71
C ASP A 23 -5.26 -1.64 6.41
N LEU A 24 -5.31 -2.93 6.06
CA LEU A 24 -4.13 -3.72 5.74
C LEU A 24 -3.72 -3.52 4.29
N TRP A 25 -2.43 -3.35 4.06
CA TRP A 25 -1.84 -3.31 2.72
C TRP A 25 -1.11 -4.62 2.46
N VAL A 26 -1.40 -5.26 1.33
CA VAL A 26 -0.83 -6.57 0.98
C VAL A 26 -0.44 -6.61 -0.48
N THR A 27 0.80 -7.00 -0.78
CA THR A 27 1.28 -7.21 -2.15
C THR A 27 1.12 -8.68 -2.55
N ASP A 28 0.69 -8.90 -3.79
CA ASP A 28 0.75 -10.21 -4.46
C ASP A 28 1.64 -10.06 -5.70
N SER A 29 2.86 -10.59 -5.59
CA SER A 29 3.90 -10.47 -6.62
C SER A 29 3.56 -11.25 -7.87
N ALA A 30 2.96 -12.44 -7.73
CA ALA A 30 2.56 -13.28 -8.86
C ALA A 30 1.48 -12.60 -9.71
N ARG A 31 0.60 -11.83 -9.07
CA ARG A 31 -0.46 -11.06 -9.73
C ARG A 31 -0.06 -9.62 -10.05
N LYS A 32 1.14 -9.18 -9.67
CA LYS A 32 1.66 -7.81 -9.87
C LYS A 32 0.66 -6.76 -9.38
N ILE A 33 0.22 -6.90 -8.13
CA ILE A 33 -0.87 -6.09 -7.57
C ILE A 33 -0.65 -5.78 -6.08
N LEU A 34 -1.10 -4.60 -5.67
CA LEU A 34 -1.27 -4.21 -4.27
C LEU A 34 -2.75 -4.21 -3.92
N TYR A 35 -3.11 -4.81 -2.79
CA TYR A 35 -4.42 -4.78 -2.19
C TYR A 35 -4.44 -3.85 -0.98
N ARG A 36 -5.55 -3.14 -0.80
CA ARG A 36 -5.98 -2.65 0.51
C ARG A 36 -7.15 -3.52 0.98
N LEU A 37 -7.01 -4.08 2.17
CA LEU A 37 -8.01 -4.93 2.80
C LEU A 37 -8.51 -4.23 4.06
N ARG A 38 -9.82 -4.24 4.26
CA ARG A 38 -10.40 -3.77 5.51
C ARG A 38 -10.04 -4.72 6.63
N GLN A 39 -9.46 -4.20 7.70
CA GLN A 39 -8.95 -5.04 8.81
C GLN A 39 -10.03 -5.94 9.43
N LYS A 40 -11.25 -5.41 9.60
CA LYS A 40 -12.32 -6.09 10.35
C LYS A 40 -12.83 -7.38 9.69
N ASP A 41 -12.81 -7.44 8.36
CA ASP A 41 -13.48 -8.50 7.58
C ASP A 41 -12.61 -9.03 6.43
N GLY A 42 -11.41 -8.48 6.22
CA GLY A 42 -10.51 -8.85 5.13
C GLY A 42 -11.01 -8.45 3.73
N LYS A 43 -12.12 -7.71 3.63
CA LYS A 43 -12.69 -7.33 2.33
C LYS A 43 -11.74 -6.41 1.60
N THR A 44 -11.47 -6.71 0.33
CA THR A 44 -10.75 -5.79 -0.55
C THR A 44 -11.53 -4.49 -0.73
N THR A 45 -10.93 -3.37 -0.34
CA THR A 45 -11.49 -2.02 -0.50
C THR A 45 -10.81 -1.25 -1.63
N PHE A 46 -9.62 -1.67 -2.07
CA PHE A 46 -8.88 -1.06 -3.16
C PHE A 46 -7.86 -2.02 -3.76
N THR A 47 -7.51 -1.80 -5.04
CA THR A 47 -6.41 -2.49 -5.72
C THR A 47 -5.62 -1.54 -6.60
N LEU A 48 -4.30 -1.69 -6.62
CA LEU A 48 -3.40 -1.01 -7.56
C LEU A 48 -2.62 -2.04 -8.39
N LYS A 49 -2.71 -1.92 -9.71
CA LYS A 49 -1.90 -2.64 -10.71
C LYS A 49 -1.00 -1.64 -11.43
N SER A 50 -0.16 -2.12 -12.36
CA SER A 50 0.55 -1.26 -13.31
C SER A 50 -0.41 -0.27 -13.98
N ARG A 51 0.03 0.99 -14.06
CA ARG A 51 -0.67 2.14 -14.64
C ARG A 51 0.29 2.81 -15.63
N PRO A 52 0.34 2.36 -16.90
CA PRO A 52 1.23 2.94 -17.91
C PRO A 52 0.98 4.44 -18.13
N ASP A 53 -0.27 4.87 -17.98
CA ASP A 53 -0.67 6.29 -18.04
C ASP A 53 0.01 7.16 -16.97
N LEU A 54 0.41 6.56 -15.86
CA LEU A 54 1.14 7.21 -14.76
C LEU A 54 2.60 6.77 -14.67
N GLN A 55 3.11 6.05 -15.67
CA GLN A 55 4.47 5.48 -15.68
C GLN A 55 4.75 4.58 -14.46
N LEU A 56 3.71 3.89 -13.96
CA LEU A 56 3.85 2.86 -12.93
C LEU A 56 3.82 1.49 -13.59
N THR A 57 4.91 0.74 -13.48
CA THR A 57 4.97 -0.67 -13.88
C THR A 57 5.36 -1.51 -12.68
N LEU A 58 4.48 -2.44 -12.29
CA LEU A 58 4.78 -3.42 -11.26
C LEU A 58 5.38 -4.69 -11.89
N GLU A 59 6.58 -5.05 -11.47
CA GLU A 59 7.33 -6.21 -11.97
C GLU A 59 7.40 -7.32 -10.92
N CYS A 60 7.83 -7.01 -9.71
CA CYS A 60 7.83 -7.94 -8.58
C CYS A 60 7.60 -7.18 -7.27
N PRO A 61 6.35 -6.75 -6.98
CA PRO A 61 6.04 -6.07 -5.73
C PRO A 61 6.14 -7.05 -4.55
N LEU A 62 7.06 -6.80 -3.61
CA LEU A 62 7.37 -7.73 -2.51
C LEU A 62 7.08 -7.19 -1.11
N GLY A 63 6.96 -5.88 -0.96
CA GLY A 63 6.81 -5.27 0.35
C GLY A 63 5.97 -4.01 0.31
N VAL A 64 5.20 -3.78 1.36
CA VAL A 64 4.48 -2.52 1.57
C VAL A 64 4.53 -2.15 3.04
N THR A 65 4.65 -0.86 3.31
CA THR A 65 4.55 -0.30 4.66
C THR A 65 3.86 1.05 4.60
N VAL A 66 3.35 1.53 5.74
CA VAL A 66 2.78 2.87 5.85
C VAL A 66 3.75 3.73 6.63
N HIS A 67 4.28 4.77 6.00
CA HIS A 67 5.16 5.73 6.67
C HIS A 67 4.39 6.48 7.77
N PRO A 68 5.03 7.00 8.85
CA PRO A 68 4.33 7.71 9.92
C PRO A 68 3.53 8.95 9.50
N SER A 69 3.74 9.48 8.29
CA SER A 69 2.90 10.53 7.68
C SER A 69 1.54 10.00 7.16
N GLY A 70 1.34 8.68 7.20
CA GLY A 70 0.17 7.98 6.66
C GLY A 70 0.27 7.63 5.18
N LEU A 71 1.40 7.88 4.52
CA LEU A 71 1.60 7.57 3.10
C LEU A 71 2.14 6.14 2.92
N PRO A 72 1.48 5.29 2.10
CA PRO A 72 2.00 3.97 1.78
C PRO A 72 3.25 4.05 0.90
N LEU A 73 4.19 3.14 1.18
CA LEU A 73 5.39 2.90 0.39
C LEU A 73 5.35 1.45 -0.11
N LEU A 74 5.37 1.28 -1.43
CA LEU A 74 5.35 -0.02 -2.11
C LEU A 74 6.72 -0.31 -2.69
N VAL A 75 7.33 -1.41 -2.28
CA VAL A 75 8.59 -1.92 -2.85
C VAL A 75 8.28 -2.81 -4.03
N ASP A 76 8.95 -2.52 -5.14
CA ASP A 76 9.02 -3.40 -6.29
C ASP A 76 10.47 -3.80 -6.56
N ARG A 77 10.72 -5.10 -6.43
CA ARG A 77 12.07 -5.67 -6.47
C ARG A 77 12.69 -5.55 -7.85
N ASP A 78 11.95 -5.94 -8.88
CA ASP A 78 12.54 -6.12 -10.21
C ASP A 78 12.53 -4.81 -11.01
N SER A 79 11.85 -3.77 -10.52
CA SER A 79 12.00 -2.39 -10.99
C SER A 79 12.98 -1.54 -10.18
N ASP A 80 13.66 -2.11 -9.17
CA ASP A 80 14.58 -1.40 -8.28
C ASP A 80 13.99 -0.09 -7.72
N THR A 81 12.72 -0.11 -7.32
CA THR A 81 11.97 1.11 -6.97
C THR A 81 11.16 0.94 -5.70
N VAL A 82 11.09 2.01 -4.90
CA VAL A 82 10.05 2.20 -3.88
C VAL A 82 9.09 3.25 -4.39
N HIS A 83 7.83 2.88 -4.60
CA HIS A 83 6.76 3.77 -5.04
C HIS A 83 6.07 4.43 -3.84
N LEU A 84 5.80 5.74 -3.94
CA LEU A 84 5.00 6.49 -2.98
C LEU A 84 3.56 6.55 -3.45
N LEU A 85 2.64 6.24 -2.53
CA LEU A 85 1.20 6.36 -2.75
C LEU A 85 0.61 7.45 -1.84
N ASP A 86 -0.54 8.00 -2.24
CA ASP A 86 -1.36 8.79 -1.33
C ASP A 86 -2.11 7.90 -0.32
N LYS A 87 -2.78 8.52 0.66
CA LYS A 87 -3.58 7.80 1.68
C LYS A 87 -4.73 6.97 1.07
N GLY A 88 -5.18 7.32 -0.13
CA GLY A 88 -6.20 6.60 -0.89
C GLY A 88 -5.66 5.36 -1.61
N GLY A 89 -4.34 5.27 -1.80
CA GLY A 89 -3.67 4.22 -2.57
C GLY A 89 -3.30 4.62 -4.00
N ASN A 90 -3.54 5.87 -4.40
CA ASN A 90 -3.17 6.33 -5.74
C ASN A 90 -1.66 6.54 -5.83
N TYR A 91 -1.09 6.19 -6.98
CA TYR A 91 0.31 6.41 -7.25
C TYR A 91 0.63 7.90 -7.35
N LEU A 92 1.69 8.33 -6.64
CA LEU A 92 2.19 9.70 -6.69
C LEU A 92 3.48 9.79 -7.53
N ARG A 93 4.52 9.04 -7.14
CA ARG A 93 5.87 9.11 -7.73
C ARG A 93 6.78 8.02 -7.16
N PRO A 94 7.98 7.78 -7.72
CA PRO A 94 9.02 7.05 -6.99
C PRO A 94 9.47 7.85 -5.75
N ALA A 95 9.70 7.13 -4.65
CA ALA A 95 10.33 7.62 -3.43
C ALA A 95 11.84 7.36 -3.42
N LEU A 96 12.24 6.18 -3.90
CA LEU A 96 13.62 5.72 -4.06
C LEU A 96 13.72 4.90 -5.35
N THR A 97 14.88 4.94 -6.00
CA THR A 97 15.17 4.26 -7.26
C THR A 97 16.57 3.65 -7.26
N ALA A 98 16.93 2.91 -8.31
CA ALA A 98 18.29 2.44 -8.53
C ALA A 98 19.35 3.58 -8.48
N ALA A 99 18.99 4.80 -8.88
CA ALA A 99 19.89 5.96 -8.80
C ALA A 99 20.24 6.37 -7.36
N ASP A 100 19.41 5.98 -6.38
CA ASP A 100 19.66 6.17 -4.95
C ASP A 100 20.50 5.02 -4.34
N GLY A 101 20.95 4.06 -5.15
CA GLY A 101 21.72 2.88 -4.71
C GLY A 101 20.86 1.69 -4.30
N LEU A 102 19.59 1.68 -4.72
CA LEU A 102 18.66 0.58 -4.49
C LEU A 102 18.95 -0.58 -5.47
N THR A 103 18.98 -1.81 -4.97
CA THR A 103 19.26 -3.01 -5.77
C THR A 103 18.43 -4.18 -5.26
N LYS A 104 17.42 -4.56 -6.04
CA LYS A 104 16.45 -5.62 -5.80
C LYS A 104 15.97 -5.63 -4.35
N PRO A 105 15.25 -4.57 -3.93
CA PRO A 105 14.71 -4.47 -2.59
C PRO A 105 13.63 -5.52 -2.33
N CYS A 106 13.58 -6.03 -1.10
CA CYS A 106 12.66 -7.10 -0.71
C CYS A 106 11.67 -6.64 0.36
N ALA A 107 12.13 -6.50 1.60
CA ALA A 107 11.31 -6.05 2.73
C ALA A 107 11.58 -4.58 3.04
N ILE A 108 10.57 -3.88 3.54
CA ILE A 108 10.62 -2.46 3.88
C ILE A 108 10.05 -2.20 5.27
N TYR A 109 10.69 -1.29 6.00
CA TYR A 109 10.17 -0.72 7.23
C TYR A 109 10.31 0.80 7.21
N ALA A 110 9.24 1.51 7.56
CA ALA A 110 9.21 2.96 7.63
C ALA A 110 8.62 3.38 8.98
N GLY A 111 9.46 3.54 10.01
CA GLY A 111 8.96 3.82 11.36
C GLY A 111 9.83 4.75 12.22
N TYR A 112 10.95 5.26 11.71
CA TYR A 112 11.83 6.12 12.50
C TYR A 112 12.19 7.42 11.76
N LYS A 113 11.66 8.56 12.23
CA LYS A 113 12.13 9.92 11.90
C LYS A 113 12.45 10.17 10.41
N GLY A 114 11.55 9.83 9.49
CA GLY A 114 11.77 10.03 8.06
C GLY A 114 12.87 9.13 7.49
N HIS A 115 13.06 7.94 8.04
CA HIS A 115 13.96 6.92 7.50
C HIS A 115 13.19 5.68 7.10
N VAL A 116 13.70 5.03 6.06
CA VAL A 116 13.20 3.77 5.52
C VAL A 116 14.35 2.78 5.52
N ALA A 117 14.14 1.62 6.13
CA ALA A 117 15.08 0.50 6.07
C ALA A 117 14.59 -0.54 5.06
N LEU A 118 15.49 -1.02 4.21
CA LEU A 118 15.22 -1.99 3.15
C LEU A 118 16.23 -3.13 3.19
N SER A 119 15.75 -4.37 3.16
CA SER A 119 16.60 -5.51 2.81
C SER A 119 16.72 -5.62 1.30
N GLN A 120 17.89 -6.03 0.82
CA GLN A 120 18.21 -6.14 -0.60
C GLN A 120 18.88 -7.48 -0.89
N VAL A 121 18.81 -7.95 -2.14
CA VAL A 121 19.43 -9.24 -2.52
C VAL A 121 20.95 -9.19 -2.54
N ASP A 122 21.55 -7.99 -2.44
CA ASP A 122 22.99 -7.82 -2.25
C ASP A 122 23.48 -8.25 -0.85
N GLY A 123 22.57 -8.74 0.00
CA GLY A 123 22.86 -9.21 1.35
C GLY A 123 22.84 -8.10 2.39
N MET A 124 22.55 -6.85 2.00
CA MET A 124 22.59 -5.69 2.89
C MET A 124 21.19 -5.26 3.33
N VAL A 125 21.13 -4.71 4.55
CA VAL A 125 20.05 -3.81 4.96
C VAL A 125 20.56 -2.38 4.83
N LYS A 126 19.94 -1.57 3.96
CA LYS A 126 20.30 -0.16 3.79
C LYS A 126 19.21 0.73 4.36
N ILE A 127 19.62 1.85 4.95
CA ILE A 127 18.73 2.86 5.50
C ILE A 127 18.82 4.10 4.61
N TYR A 128 17.67 4.60 4.19
CA TYR A 128 17.54 5.77 3.34
C TYR A 128 16.78 6.86 4.08
N SER A 129 17.17 8.11 3.88
CA SER A 129 16.35 9.24 4.33
C SER A 129 15.16 9.38 3.37
N SER A 130 13.95 9.19 3.89
CA SER A 130 12.75 9.56 3.17
C SER A 130 12.67 11.09 3.16
N LYS A 131 12.68 11.68 1.97
CA LYS A 131 12.39 13.12 1.80
C LYS A 131 10.90 13.45 2.05
N LEU A 132 10.21 12.62 2.83
CA LEU A 132 8.79 12.76 3.17
C LEU A 132 8.70 13.66 4.40
N GLN A 133 8.17 14.87 4.23
CA GLN A 133 7.97 15.81 5.33
C GLN A 133 6.71 15.45 6.13
N TYR A 134 6.72 15.83 7.41
CA TYR A 134 5.66 15.63 8.41
C TYR A 134 4.58 16.70 8.31
#